data_AF-A0A701Z060-F1
#
_entry.id   AF-A0A701Z060-F1
#
_cell.length_a   1.000
_cell.length_b   1.000
_cell.length_c   1.000
_cell.angle_alpha   90.00
_cell.angle_beta   90.00
_cell.angle_gamma   90.00
#
_symmetry.space_group_name_H-M   'P 1'
#
loop_
_entity.id
_entity.type
_entity.pdbx_description
1 polymer ?
#
loop_
_entity_poly.entity_id
_entity_poly.type
_entity_poly.pdbx_seq_one_letter_code
_entity_poly.pdbx_strand_id
1 'polypeptide(L)'
;MKLTVELHGIDPIKGEWVSISKHVADQYDHDFLLYMINKVLDEGAAYTSNGLEGLRPLHVELSIAIISDEDGFRPAFDIDARTISRLSSAGASLDFDPYV
;
A
#
# COMPACT_ATOMS: atom_id res chain seq x y z
N MET A 1 11.54 -4.87 14.49
CA MET A 1 11.11 -4.46 13.15
C MET A 1 9.59 -4.42 13.09
N LYS A 2 9.00 -3.49 12.34
CA LYS A 2 7.56 -3.35 12.13
C LYS A 2 7.29 -2.87 10.71
N LEU A 3 6.54 -3.63 9.93
CA LEU A 3 6.04 -3.27 8.62
C LEU A 3 4.59 -2.79 8.74
N THR A 4 4.27 -1.66 8.11
CA THR A 4 2.89 -1.20 7.88
C THR A 4 2.71 -1.01 6.38
N VAL A 5 1.67 -1.66 5.83
CA VAL A 5 1.25 -1.45 4.44
C VAL A 5 -0.19 -0.98 4.47
N GLU A 6 -0.45 0.19 3.92
CA GLU A 6 -1.76 0.84 3.96
C GLU A 6 -2.12 1.42 2.61
N LEU A 7 -3.30 1.07 2.13
CA LEU A 7 -3.97 1.76 1.04
C LEU A 7 -4.95 2.75 1.66
N HIS A 8 -4.75 4.03 1.38
CA HIS A 8 -5.58 5.10 1.92
C HIS A 8 -5.86 6.13 0.83
N GLY A 9 -6.76 7.08 1.09
CA GLY A 9 -7.04 8.18 0.17
C GLY A 9 -7.72 9.36 0.85
N ILE A 10 -8.28 10.24 0.04
CA ILE A 10 -9.05 11.41 0.47
C ILE A 10 -10.48 11.25 -0.07
N ASP A 11 -11.47 11.32 0.82
CA ASP A 11 -12.88 11.38 0.44
C ASP A 11 -13.11 12.66 -0.40
N PRO A 12 -13.54 12.55 -1.67
CA PRO A 12 -13.65 13.70 -2.56
C PRO A 12 -14.81 14.64 -2.20
N ILE A 13 -15.74 14.21 -1.35
CA ILE A 13 -16.89 15.01 -0.89
C ILE A 13 -16.51 15.74 0.40
N LYS A 14 -15.83 15.06 1.33
CA LYS A 14 -15.51 15.60 2.66
C LYS A 14 -14.12 16.22 2.75
N GLY A 15 -13.21 15.87 1.84
CA GLY A 15 -11.78 16.21 1.95
C GLY A 15 -11.09 15.52 3.12
N GLU A 16 -11.69 14.47 3.68
CA GLU A 16 -11.20 13.76 4.85
C GLU A 16 -10.35 12.56 4.45
N TRP A 17 -9.37 12.23 5.28
CA TRP A 17 -8.53 11.05 5.08
C TRP A 17 -9.33 9.77 5.35
N VAL A 18 -9.20 8.79 4.46
CA VAL A 18 -9.87 7.49 4.58
C VAL A 18 -8.88 6.34 4.45
N SER A 19 -8.84 5.48 5.46
CA SER A 19 -8.13 4.21 5.39
C SER A 19 -9.01 3.18 4.69
N ILE A 20 -8.53 2.61 3.58
CA ILE A 20 -9.27 1.62 2.79
C ILE A 20 -8.89 0.21 3.25
N SER A 21 -7.60 -0.05 3.39
CA SER A 21 -7.06 -1.30 3.88
C SER A 21 -5.71 -1.05 4.55
N LYS A 22 -5.48 -1.68 5.69
CA LYS A 22 -4.25 -1.53 6.47
C LYS A 22 -3.86 -2.85 7.10
N HIS A 23 -2.60 -3.21 6.93
CA HIS A 23 -2.01 -4.37 7.62
C HIS A 23 -0.70 -3.98 8.30
N VAL A 24 -0.46 -4.60 9.45
CA VAL A 24 0.74 -4.43 10.25
C VAL A 24 1.33 -5.82 10.49
N ALA A 25 2.65 -5.94 10.38
CA ALA A 25 3.38 -7.19 10.61
C ALA A 25 4.72 -6.93 11.29
N ASP A 26 5.18 -7.89 12.08
CA ASP A 26 6.48 -7.85 12.76
C ASP A 26 7.58 -8.57 11.96
N GLN A 27 7.35 -8.77 10.65
CA GLN A 27 8.28 -9.39 9.72
C GLN A 27 8.32 -8.65 8.39
N TYR A 28 9.44 -8.77 7.70
CA TYR A 28 9.65 -8.20 6.38
C TYR A 28 10.68 -9.05 5.63
N ASP A 29 10.34 -9.36 4.40
CA ASP A 29 11.21 -9.79 3.32
C ASP A 29 10.54 -9.33 2.02
N HIS A 30 11.24 -9.46 0.88
CA HIS A 30 10.73 -8.96 -0.41
C HIS A 30 9.42 -9.64 -0.83
N ASP A 31 9.32 -10.96 -0.66
CA ASP A 31 8.15 -11.73 -1.08
C ASP A 31 6.95 -11.44 -0.18
N PHE A 32 7.20 -11.31 1.12
CA PHE A 32 6.19 -10.95 2.10
C PHE A 32 5.66 -9.54 1.87
N LEU A 33 6.52 -8.56 1.59
CA LEU A 33 6.08 -7.20 1.27
C LEU A 33 5.22 -7.20 0.00
N LEU A 34 5.65 -7.89 -1.06
CA LEU A 34 4.87 -7.98 -2.30
C LEU A 34 3.51 -8.66 -2.08
N TYR A 35 3.46 -9.70 -1.24
CA TYR A 35 2.20 -10.32 -0.81
C TYR A 35 1.30 -9.31 -0.08
N MET A 36 1.84 -8.55 0.88
CA MET A 36 1.07 -7.56 1.64
C MET A 36 0.55 -6.43 0.74
N ILE A 37 1.34 -5.95 -0.21
CA ILE A 37 0.92 -4.98 -1.23
C ILE A 37 -0.27 -5.52 -2.05
N ASN A 38 -0.16 -6.74 -2.55
CA ASN A 38 -1.24 -7.32 -3.34
C ASN A 38 -2.49 -7.56 -2.50
N LYS A 39 -2.35 -7.90 -1.21
CA LYS A 39 -3.46 -8.07 -0.28
C LYS A 39 -4.21 -6.76 -0.03
N VAL A 40 -3.53 -5.64 0.24
CA VAL A 40 -4.21 -4.34 0.40
C VAL A 40 -4.92 -3.91 -0.89
N LEU A 41 -4.36 -4.25 -2.05
CA LEU A 41 -4.99 -4.00 -3.35
C LEU A 41 -6.19 -4.92 -3.61
N ASP A 42 -6.19 -6.17 -3.15
CA ASP A 42 -7.35 -7.07 -3.25
C ASP A 42 -8.50 -6.53 -2.40
N GLU A 43 -8.21 -6.11 -1.17
CA GLU A 43 -9.19 -5.50 -0.27
C GLU A 43 -9.67 -4.14 -0.80
N GLY A 44 -8.78 -3.33 -1.36
CA GLY A 44 -9.12 -2.08 -2.03
C GLY A 44 -10.03 -2.27 -3.24
N ALA A 45 -9.84 -3.34 -4.02
CA ALA A 45 -10.74 -3.65 -5.12
C ALA A 45 -12.16 -3.99 -4.65
N ALA A 46 -12.31 -4.56 -3.46
CA ALA A 46 -13.62 -4.85 -2.84
C ALA A 46 -14.27 -3.61 -2.19
N TYR A 47 -13.52 -2.53 -1.98
CA TYR A 47 -14.04 -1.29 -1.38
C TYR A 47 -15.06 -0.57 -2.28
N THR A 48 -14.98 -0.77 -3.60
CA THR A 48 -15.91 -0.17 -4.56
C THR A 48 -16.53 -1.24 -5.47
N SER A 49 -17.68 -0.94 -6.05
CA SER A 49 -18.33 -1.84 -7.02
C SER A 49 -17.60 -1.92 -8.36
N ASN A 50 -16.63 -1.04 -8.64
CA ASN A 50 -15.87 -1.00 -9.90
C ASN A 50 -14.41 -1.47 -9.74
N GLY A 51 -14.14 -2.32 -8.75
CA GLY A 51 -12.80 -2.83 -8.51
C GLY A 51 -11.81 -1.73 -8.14
N LEU A 52 -10.57 -1.88 -8.58
CA LEU A 52 -9.51 -0.89 -8.36
C LEU A 52 -9.81 0.45 -9.06
N GLU A 53 -10.41 0.44 -10.25
CA GLU A 53 -10.70 1.68 -11.00
C GLU A 53 -11.66 2.61 -10.27
N GLY A 54 -12.54 2.06 -9.43
CA GLY A 54 -13.43 2.86 -8.59
C GLY A 54 -12.72 3.64 -7.48
N LEU A 55 -11.43 3.36 -7.22
CA LEU A 55 -10.63 4.09 -6.23
C LEU A 55 -10.06 5.41 -6.74
N ARG A 56 -10.01 5.62 -8.06
CA ARG A 56 -9.41 6.82 -8.68
C ARG A 56 -9.95 8.16 -8.13
N PRO A 57 -11.26 8.32 -7.85
CA PRO A 57 -11.79 9.55 -7.28
C PRO A 57 -11.29 9.85 -5.86
N LEU A 58 -10.77 8.85 -5.15
CA LEU A 58 -10.26 8.98 -3.78
C LEU A 58 -8.79 9.43 -3.74
N HIS A 59 -8.12 9.62 -4.88
CA HIS A 59 -6.69 9.97 -4.94
C HIS A 59 -5.83 9.08 -4.04
N VAL A 60 -5.98 7.75 -4.19
CA VAL A 60 -5.40 6.79 -3.26
C VAL A 60 -3.87 6.79 -3.29
N GLU A 61 -3.28 6.47 -2.15
CA GLU A 61 -1.86 6.21 -1.96
C GLU A 61 -1.67 4.84 -1.31
N LEU A 62 -0.71 4.08 -1.83
CA LEU A 62 -0.16 2.92 -1.15
C LEU A 62 1.06 3.37 -0.34
N SER A 63 0.94 3.39 0.99
CA SER A 63 2.05 3.71 1.89
C SER A 63 2.65 2.44 2.47
N ILE A 64 3.98 2.39 2.45
CA ILE A 64 4.78 1.30 2.99
C ILE A 64 5.75 1.91 3.99
N ALA A 65 5.54 1.65 5.27
CA ALA A 65 6.42 2.10 6.35
C ALA A 65 7.11 0.90 7.00
N ILE A 66 8.43 0.97 7.16
CA ILE A 66 9.23 -0.08 7.82
C ILE A 66 10.02 0.57 8.93
N ILE A 67 9.84 0.11 10.16
CA ILE A 67 10.61 0.55 11.33
C ILE A 67 11.53 -0.59 11.74
N SER A 68 12.85 -0.40 11.79
CA SER A 68 13.80 -1.40 12.30
C SER A 68 14.89 -0.77 13.14
N ASP A 69 15.29 -1.45 14.22
CA ASP A 69 16.44 -1.07 15.06
C ASP A 69 17.70 -1.90 14.70
N GLU A 70 17.64 -2.66 13.59
CA GLU A 70 18.73 -3.53 13.14
C GLU A 70 19.81 -2.73 12.42
N ASP A 71 21.03 -2.75 12.95
CA ASP A 71 22.17 -2.03 12.37
C ASP A 71 22.49 -2.54 10.96
N GLY A 72 22.60 -1.61 10.01
CA GLY A 72 22.87 -1.91 8.61
C GLY A 72 21.68 -2.44 7.80
N PHE A 73 20.47 -2.46 8.36
CA PHE A 73 19.26 -2.84 7.63
C PHE A 73 18.96 -1.85 6.49
N ARG A 74 18.72 -2.38 5.29
CA ARG A 74 18.48 -1.61 4.06
C ARG A 74 17.24 -2.15 3.36
N PRO A 75 16.06 -1.64 3.69
CA PRO A 75 14.84 -2.14 3.09
C PRO A 75 14.79 -1.73 1.62
N ALA A 76 14.52 -2.71 0.78
CA ALA A 76 14.32 -2.58 -0.65
C ALA A 76 13.23 -3.56 -1.09
N PHE A 77 12.66 -3.37 -2.27
CA PHE A 77 11.74 -4.34 -2.83
C PHE A 77 11.63 -4.13 -4.32
N ASP A 78 11.26 -5.21 -4.99
CA ASP A 78 10.91 -5.18 -6.40
C ASP A 78 9.39 -5.22 -6.52
N ILE A 79 8.86 -4.49 -7.50
CA ILE A 79 7.44 -4.52 -7.84
C ILE A 79 7.31 -5.20 -9.20
N ASP A 80 6.56 -6.30 -9.25
CA ASP A 80 6.31 -6.98 -10.52
C ASP A 80 5.34 -6.19 -11.42
N ALA A 81 5.36 -6.51 -12.72
CA ALA A 81 4.53 -5.82 -13.71
C ALA A 81 3.02 -5.93 -13.43
N ARG A 82 2.57 -7.02 -12.78
CA ARG A 82 1.17 -7.21 -12.42
C ARG A 82 0.79 -6.24 -11.30
N THR A 83 1.61 -6.09 -10.28
CA THR A 83 1.39 -5.12 -9.20
C THR A 83 1.45 -3.69 -9.71
N ILE A 84 2.37 -3.34 -10.62
CA ILE A 84 2.38 -2.03 -11.29
C ILE A 84 1.06 -1.79 -12.04
N SER A 85 0.57 -2.77 -12.80
CA SER A 85 -0.71 -2.64 -13.51
C SER A 85 -1.87 -2.39 -12.54
N ARG A 86 -1.88 -3.05 -11.38
CA ARG A 86 -2.92 -2.87 -10.36
C ARG A 86 -2.87 -1.47 -9.72
N LEU A 87 -1.69 -0.99 -9.37
CA LEU A 87 -1.48 0.38 -8.88
C LEU A 87 -1.96 1.40 -9.92
N SER A 88 -1.64 1.18 -11.19
CA SER A 88 -2.09 2.02 -12.30
C SER A 88 -3.62 2.01 -12.45
N SER A 89 -4.27 0.85 -12.36
CA SER A 89 -5.74 0.74 -12.37
C SER A 89 -6.39 1.51 -11.23
N ALA A 90 -5.82 1.45 -10.02
CA ALA A 90 -6.27 2.22 -8.86
C ALA A 90 -6.02 3.72 -8.99
N GLY A 91 -5.10 4.13 -9.86
CA GLY A 91 -4.59 5.50 -9.90
C GLY A 91 -3.80 5.86 -8.65
N ALA A 92 -3.14 4.88 -8.04
CA ALA A 92 -2.46 5.03 -6.76
C ALA A 92 -1.09 5.70 -6.89
N SER A 93 -0.75 6.63 -6.00
CA SER A 93 0.65 6.94 -5.68
C SER A 93 1.26 5.84 -4.81
N LEU A 94 2.58 5.81 -4.75
CA LEU A 94 3.34 4.90 -3.88
C LEU A 94 4.23 5.76 -2.99
N ASP A 95 4.10 5.57 -1.68
CA ASP A 95 4.99 6.15 -0.68
C ASP A 95 5.76 5.03 0.03
N PHE A 96 7.08 5.16 0.07
CA PHE A 96 7.97 4.19 0.69
C PHE A 96 8.85 4.91 1.71
N ASP A 97 8.55 4.68 2.99
CA ASP A 97 9.08 5.44 4.11
C ASP A 97 9.77 4.52 5.13
N PRO A 98 11.03 4.12 4.87
CA PRO A 98 11.80 3.31 5.79
C PRO A 98 12.47 4.15 6.89
N TYR A 99 12.18 3.79 8.14
CA TYR A 99 12.81 4.30 9.37
C TYR A 99 13.74 3.22 9.93
N VAL A 100 15.01 3.35 9.60
CA VAL A 100 16.05 2.34 9.86
C VAL A 100 17.30 2.97 10.46
#